data_AF-A0A3M1KVD7-F1
#
_entry.id   AF-A0A3M1KVD7-F1
#
_cell.length_a   1.000
_cell.length_b   1.000
_cell.length_c   1.000
_cell.angle_alpha   90.00
_cell.angle_beta   90.00
_cell.angle_gamma   90.00
#
_symmetry.space_group_name_H-M   'P 1'
#
loop_
_entity.id
_entity.type
_entity.pdbx_description
1 polymer ?
#
loop_
_entity_poly.entity_id
_entity_poly.type
_entity_poly.pdbx_seq_one_letter_code
_entity_poly.pdbx_strand_id
1 'polypeptide(L)'
;LLAFDHNQILQYGYQRLKNKLQYSPIAFDVLPKHFTLNDIYQLYCTILGNNFSDYSNFRSRLLKLGFLADTGKKVCRGAGRPATLYQFDSQAFAPLKDKPMVFI
;
A
#
# COMPACT_ATOMS: atom_id res chain seq x y z
N LEU A 1 -3.48 -26.76 13.09
CA LEU A 1 -4.70 -26.14 13.62
C LEU A 1 -4.32 -25.34 14.85
N LEU A 2 -4.68 -24.05 14.91
CA LEU A 2 -4.44 -23.23 16.10
C LEU A 2 -5.46 -23.58 17.20
N ALA A 3 -5.09 -23.40 18.46
CA ALA A 3 -5.95 -23.72 19.61
C ALA A 3 -7.20 -22.83 19.66
N PHE A 4 -8.29 -23.37 20.23
CA PHE A 4 -9.55 -22.67 20.44
C PHE A 4 -10.11 -21.99 19.18
N ASP A 5 -10.55 -20.75 19.30
CA ASP A 5 -11.13 -19.90 18.26
C ASP A 5 -10.08 -19.00 17.57
N HIS A 6 -8.78 -19.25 17.76
CA HIS A 6 -7.72 -18.44 17.16
C HIS A 6 -7.82 -18.35 15.64
N ASN A 7 -8.31 -19.41 14.97
CA ASN A 7 -8.59 -19.35 13.53
C ASN A 7 -9.66 -18.30 13.20
N GLN A 8 -10.72 -18.18 14.00
CA GLN A 8 -11.79 -17.20 13.78
C GLN A 8 -11.29 -15.77 14.04
N ILE A 9 -10.48 -15.57 15.09
CA ILE A 9 -9.86 -14.29 15.40
C ILE A 9 -8.94 -13.83 14.26
N LEU A 10 -8.11 -14.73 13.73
CA LEU A 10 -7.24 -14.42 12.59
C LEU A 10 -8.03 -14.09 11.33
N GLN A 11 -9.08 -14.85 11.01
CA GLN A 11 -9.93 -14.57 9.85
C GLN A 11 -10.63 -13.22 9.97
N TYR A 12 -11.16 -12.90 11.17
CA TYR A 12 -11.74 -11.60 11.44
C TYR A 12 -10.71 -10.46 11.30
N GLY A 13 -9.53 -10.62 11.90
CA GLY A 13 -8.45 -9.64 11.81
C GLY A 13 -7.99 -9.39 10.37
N TYR A 14 -7.84 -10.46 9.59
CA TYR A 14 -7.50 -10.39 8.17
C TYR A 14 -8.57 -9.66 7.36
N GLN A 15 -9.85 -9.98 7.55
CA GLN A 15 -10.94 -9.30 6.86
C GLN A 15 -11.01 -7.80 7.24
N ARG A 16 -10.79 -7.47 8.51
CA ARG A 16 -10.74 -6.09 8.99
C ARG A 16 -9.57 -5.32 8.36
N LEU A 17 -8.41 -5.96 8.22
CA LEU A 17 -7.23 -5.39 7.56
C LEU A 17 -7.51 -5.12 6.07
N LYS A 18 -8.05 -6.10 5.35
CA LYS A 18 -8.47 -5.95 3.94
C LYS A 18 -9.44 -4.79 3.75
N ASN A 19 -10.39 -4.64 4.65
CA ASN A 19 -11.34 -3.53 4.60
C ASN A 19 -10.62 -2.20 4.82
N LYS A 20 -9.80 -2.08 5.87
CA LYS A 20 -9.06 -0.84 6.17
C LYS A 20 -8.16 -0.37 5.03
N LEU A 21 -7.51 -1.27 4.31
CA LEU A 21 -6.66 -0.89 3.17
C LEU A 21 -7.40 -0.17 2.04
N GLN A 22 -8.73 -0.33 1.94
CA GLN A 22 -9.52 0.31 0.90
C GLN A 22 -9.87 1.77 1.19
N TYR A 23 -9.71 2.24 2.43
CA TYR A 23 -10.14 3.59 2.83
C TYR A 23 -9.21 4.29 3.84
N SER A 24 -8.15 3.61 4.31
CA SER A 24 -7.23 4.11 5.33
C SER A 24 -5.81 4.20 4.80
N PRO A 25 -5.01 5.19 5.22
CA PRO A 25 -3.59 5.28 4.88
C PRO A 25 -2.71 4.25 5.63
N ILE A 26 -3.31 3.18 6.18
CA ILE A 26 -2.63 2.23 7.09
C ILE A 26 -1.43 1.54 6.43
N ALA A 27 -1.44 1.42 5.10
CA ALA A 27 -0.30 0.93 4.33
C ALA A 27 0.97 1.74 4.58
N PHE A 28 0.86 3.06 4.78
CA PHE A 28 1.98 3.98 4.98
C PHE A 28 2.54 3.95 6.40
N ASP A 29 1.76 3.47 7.38
CA ASP A 29 2.23 3.25 8.75
C ASP A 29 3.11 1.98 8.86
N VAL A 30 2.89 1.01 7.96
CA VAL A 30 3.63 -0.25 7.91
C VAL A 30 4.92 -0.13 7.09
N LEU A 31 4.90 0.73 6.06
CA LEU A 31 6.05 0.93 5.19
C LEU A 31 7.15 1.77 5.89
N PRO A 32 8.41 1.58 5.49
CA PRO A 32 9.49 2.46 5.94
C PRO A 32 9.23 3.91 5.50
N LYS A 33 9.85 4.88 6.17
CA LYS A 33 9.69 6.32 5.86
C LYS A 33 9.89 6.66 4.37
N HIS A 34 10.81 5.95 3.70
CA HIS A 34 11.02 6.06 2.26
C HIS A 34 10.80 4.69 1.62
N PHE A 35 9.94 4.63 0.62
CA PHE A 35 9.56 3.40 -0.06
C PHE A 35 9.49 3.61 -1.57
N THR A 36 9.57 2.52 -2.33
CA THR A 36 9.31 2.54 -3.77
C THR A 36 7.83 2.25 -4.05
N LEU A 37 7.34 2.58 -5.25
CA LEU A 37 5.98 2.20 -5.66
C LEU A 37 5.80 0.68 -5.70
N ASN A 38 6.87 -0.07 -5.97
CA ASN A 38 6.84 -1.52 -5.91
C ASN A 38 6.69 -2.02 -4.47
N ASP A 39 7.31 -1.38 -3.47
CA ASP A 39 7.13 -1.78 -2.07
C ASP A 39 5.65 -1.68 -1.63
N ILE A 40 4.96 -0.58 -1.98
CA ILE A 40 3.52 -0.46 -1.72
C ILE A 40 2.74 -1.50 -2.52
N TYR A 41 3.05 -1.69 -3.80
CA TYR A 41 2.35 -2.66 -4.64
C TYR A 41 2.43 -4.08 -4.06
N GLN A 42 3.63 -4.51 -3.62
CA GLN A 42 3.83 -5.81 -2.99
C GLN A 42 3.07 -5.95 -1.67
N LEU A 43 2.98 -4.88 -0.86
CA LEU A 43 2.15 -4.86 0.34
C LEU A 43 0.67 -5.12 0.00
N TYR A 44 0.14 -4.43 -1.01
CA TYR A 44 -1.24 -4.63 -1.46
C TYR A 44 -1.46 -6.03 -2.06
N CYS A 45 -0.54 -6.53 -2.90
CA CYS A 45 -0.59 -7.92 -3.41
C CYS A 45 -0.61 -8.95 -2.29
N THR A 46 0.23 -8.76 -1.26
CA THR A 46 0.33 -9.70 -0.13
C THR A 46 -0.97 -9.79 0.64
N ILE A 47 -1.68 -8.66 0.79
CA ILE A 47 -2.89 -8.61 1.60
C ILE A 47 -4.14 -8.92 0.77
N LEU A 48 -4.27 -8.37 -0.43
CA LEU A 48 -5.46 -8.52 -1.30
C LEU A 48 -5.39 -9.73 -2.24
N GLY A 49 -4.20 -10.25 -2.50
CA GLY A 49 -3.92 -11.30 -3.47
C GLY A 49 -3.43 -10.74 -4.82
N ASN A 50 -2.65 -11.53 -5.56
CA ASN A 50 -1.95 -11.08 -6.77
C ASN A 50 -2.85 -10.66 -7.95
N ASN A 51 -4.15 -10.96 -7.88
CA ASN A 51 -5.12 -10.64 -8.95
C ASN A 51 -5.88 -9.33 -8.71
N PHE A 52 -5.53 -8.55 -7.68
CA PHE A 52 -6.29 -7.34 -7.34
C PHE A 52 -6.09 -6.21 -8.37
N SER A 53 -4.89 -6.09 -8.96
CA SER A 53 -4.55 -5.06 -9.95
C SER A 53 -3.18 -5.36 -10.58
N ASP A 54 -2.98 -4.96 -11.84
CA ASP A 54 -1.65 -4.92 -12.43
C ASP A 54 -0.84 -3.72 -11.94
N TYR A 55 0.49 -3.86 -11.93
CA TYR A 55 1.40 -2.84 -11.42
C TYR A 55 1.26 -1.49 -12.13
N SER A 56 1.00 -1.49 -13.44
CA SER A 56 0.93 -0.27 -14.24
C SER A 56 -0.30 0.58 -13.89
N ASN A 57 -1.46 -0.07 -13.78
CA ASN A 57 -2.71 0.57 -13.36
C ASN A 57 -2.63 1.03 -11.91
N PHE A 58 -2.10 0.20 -11.01
CA PHE A 58 -1.86 0.57 -9.62
C PHE A 58 -0.99 1.84 -9.52
N ARG A 59 0.17 1.83 -10.20
CA ARG A 59 1.09 2.97 -10.24
C ARG A 59 0.43 4.24 -10.76
N SER A 60 -0.29 4.15 -11.88
CA SER A 60 -0.96 5.30 -12.49
C SER A 60 -2.03 5.89 -11.57
N ARG A 61 -2.89 5.05 -10.98
CA ARG A 61 -3.93 5.50 -10.05
C ARG A 61 -3.32 6.11 -8.78
N LEU A 62 -2.31 5.48 -8.20
CA LEU A 62 -1.68 5.94 -6.97
C LEU A 62 -1.00 7.31 -7.13
N LEU A 63 -0.26 7.51 -8.23
CA LEU A 63 0.37 8.80 -8.50
C LEU A 63 -0.65 9.91 -8.78
N LYS A 64 -1.78 9.59 -9.43
CA LYS A 64 -2.87 10.55 -9.67
C LYS A 64 -3.51 11.08 -8.39
N LEU A 65 -3.43 10.34 -7.29
CA LEU A 65 -3.99 10.77 -6.00
C LEU A 65 -3.14 11.87 -5.34
N GLY A 66 -1.90 12.08 -5.78
CA GLY A 66 -1.13 13.28 -5.43
C GLY A 66 -0.64 13.39 -3.98
N PHE A 67 -0.74 12.34 -3.17
CA PHE A 67 -0.29 12.34 -1.77
C PHE A 67 1.10 11.71 -1.55
N LEU A 68 1.82 11.41 -2.63
CA LEU A 68 3.18 10.87 -2.58
C LEU A 68 4.17 11.92 -3.04
N ALA A 69 5.10 12.30 -2.16
CA ALA A 69 6.19 13.21 -2.48
C ALA A 69 7.37 12.43 -3.05
N ASP A 70 7.85 12.80 -4.24
CA ASP A 70 9.12 12.30 -4.78
C ASP A 70 10.28 12.90 -3.95
N THR A 71 11.14 12.03 -3.43
CA THR A 71 12.28 12.45 -2.59
C THR A 71 13.49 12.91 -3.40
N GLY A 72 13.46 12.76 -4.73
CA GLY A 72 14.59 12.96 -5.64
C GLY A 72 15.64 11.84 -5.56
N LYS A 73 15.49 10.89 -4.63
CA LYS A 73 16.42 9.79 -4.41
C LYS A 73 15.95 8.54 -5.15
N LYS A 74 16.91 7.72 -5.56
CA LYS A 74 16.66 6.42 -6.17
C LYS A 74 17.41 5.33 -5.42
N VAL A 75 16.87 4.12 -5.45
CA VAL A 75 17.50 2.93 -4.85
C VAL A 75 17.66 1.84 -5.91
N CYS A 76 18.84 1.21 -5.94
CA CYS A 76 19.07 -0.03 -6.68
C CYS A 76 19.05 -1.20 -5.69
N ARG A 77 18.12 -2.13 -5.89
CA ARG A 77 18.12 -3.43 -5.21
C ARG A 77 18.45 -4.50 -6.26
N GLY A 78 19.74 -4.81 -6.43
CA GLY A 78 20.24 -5.75 -7.44
C GLY A 78 20.51 -5.11 -8.81
N ALA A 79 20.57 -5.94 -9.86
CA ALA A 79 20.96 -5.55 -11.23
C ALA A 79 19.88 -4.80 -12.04
N GLY A 80 18.80 -4.36 -11.39
CA GLY A 80 17.67 -3.67 -12.03
C GLY A 80 17.86 -2.16 -12.17
N ARG A 81 16.93 -1.51 -12.89
CA ARG A 81 16.86 -0.06 -12.97
C ARG A 81 16.62 0.56 -11.58
N PRO A 82 17.27 1.68 -11.23
CA PRO A 82 17.03 2.36 -9.97
C PRO A 82 15.55 2.77 -9.83
N ALA A 83 14.94 2.45 -8.69
CA ALA A 83 13.57 2.82 -8.36
C ALA A 83 13.53 4.13 -7.57
N THR A 84 12.60 5.03 -7.91
CA THR A 84 12.38 6.28 -7.17
C THR A 84 11.85 5.98 -5.77
N LEU A 85 12.40 6.70 -4.78
CA LEU A 85 11.92 6.71 -3.40
C LEU A 85 10.88 7.82 -3.22
N TYR A 86 9.76 7.44 -2.64
CA TYR A 86 8.66 8.32 -2.28
C TYR A 86 8.51 8.39 -0.76
N GLN A 87 7.89 9.47 -0.31
CA GLN A 87 7.45 9.65 1.06
C GLN A 87 5.96 9.95 1.08
N PHE A 88 5.24 9.41 2.07
CA PHE A 88 3.83 9.71 2.30
C PHE A 88 3.66 11.16 2.79
N ASP A 89 2.80 11.92 2.12
CA ASP A 89 2.42 13.27 2.52
C ASP A 89 1.03 13.25 3.18
N SER A 90 1.03 13.33 4.52
CA SER A 90 -0.19 13.35 5.32
C SER A 90 -1.07 14.59 5.10
N GLN A 91 -0.48 15.73 4.70
CA GLN A 91 -1.23 16.96 4.42
C GLN A 91 -1.95 16.86 3.09
N ALA A 92 -1.25 16.39 2.04
CA ALA A 92 -1.85 16.12 0.75
C ALA A 92 -2.91 14.99 0.81
N PHE A 93 -2.76 14.05 1.76
CA PHE A 93 -3.74 12.99 2.01
C PHE A 93 -4.99 13.46 2.77
N ALA A 94 -4.89 14.48 3.62
CA ALA A 94 -6.00 14.94 4.47
C ALA A 94 -7.35 15.11 3.73
N PRO A 95 -7.45 15.72 2.53
CA PRO A 95 -8.71 15.87 1.80
C PRO A 95 -9.23 14.56 1.17
N LEU A 96 -8.44 13.49 1.18
CA LEU A 96 -8.79 12.17 0.62
C LEU A 96 -9.23 11.16 1.67
N LYS A 97 -9.19 11.52 2.96
CA LYS A 97 -9.49 10.62 4.10
C LYS A 97 -10.86 9.96 4.01
N ASP A 98 -11.85 10.67 3.47
CA ASP A 98 -13.23 10.17 3.35
C ASP A 98 -13.53 9.57 1.97
N LYS A 99 -12.54 9.56 1.06
CA LYS A 99 -12.71 8.98 -0.27
C LYS A 99 -12.29 7.52 -0.27
N PRO A 100 -13.07 6.63 -0.90
CA PRO A 100 -12.66 5.24 -1.08
C PRO A 100 -11.38 5.20 -1.92
N MET A 101 -10.30 4.68 -1.34
CA MET A 101 -9.04 4.35 -2.02
C MET A 101 -9.19 3.01 -2.73
N VAL A 102 -10.17 2.93 -3.62
CA VAL A 102 -10.44 1.73 -4.38
C VAL A 102 -9.46 1.69 -5.55
N PHE A 103 -8.38 0.95 -5.35
CA PHE A 103 -7.44 0.55 -6.42
C PHE A 103 -7.96 -0.64 -7.24
N ILE A 104 -9.23 -1.01 -7.02
CA ILE A 104 -9.98 -2.05 -7.72
C ILE A 104 -10.59 -1.46 -9.01
#